data_AF-A0A2V3IU42-F1
#
_entry.id   AF-A0A2V3IU42-F1
#
_cell.length_a   1.000
_cell.length_b   1.000
_cell.length_c   1.000
_cell.angle_alpha   90.00
_cell.angle_beta   90.00
_cell.angle_gamma   90.00
#
_symmetry.space_group_name_H-M   'P 1'
#
loop_
_entity.id
_entity.type
_entity.pdbx_description
1 polymer ?
#
loop_
_entity_poly.entity_id
_entity_poly.type
_entity_poly.pdbx_seq_one_letter_code
_entity_poly.pdbx_strand_id
1 'polypeptide(L)'
;MEKYSELARCVENIERDASKFFVNGNKAAGTRARKHLQELKQLAQDLRVLIQDTKNENTRQAQALKPEHDVAVDPNHAYDDQGPAHVGF
;
A
#
# COMPACT_ATOMS: atom_id res chain seq x y z
N MET A 1 -1.43 -2.46 15.39
CA MET A 1 -0.56 -3.21 16.33
C MET A 1 -0.90 -4.69 16.41
N GLU A 2 -2.18 -5.08 16.42
CA GLU A 2 -2.61 -6.49 16.39
C GLU A 2 -1.95 -7.32 15.27
N LYS A 3 -1.94 -6.81 14.03
CA LYS A 3 -1.27 -7.47 12.89
C LYS A 3 0.24 -7.71 13.07
N TYR A 4 0.92 -6.83 13.80
CA TYR A 4 2.34 -7.03 14.11
C TYR A 4 2.53 -8.18 15.10
N SER A 5 1.66 -8.27 16.11
CA SER A 5 1.70 -9.38 17.08
C SER A 5 1.43 -10.73 16.42
N GLU A 6 0.50 -10.78 15.45
CA GLU A 6 0.23 -11.98 14.65
C GLU A 6 1.46 -12.41 13.84
N LEU A 7 2.14 -11.46 13.19
CA LEU A 7 3.38 -11.71 12.45
C LEU A 7 4.47 -12.30 13.36
N ALA A 8 4.73 -11.68 14.52
CA ALA A 8 5.74 -12.14 15.46
C ALA A 8 5.48 -13.58 15.93
N ARG A 9 4.23 -13.88 16.31
CA ARG A 9 3.82 -15.24 16.71
C ARG A 9 3.95 -16.25 15.56
N CYS A 10 3.66 -15.84 14.33
CA CYS A 10 3.83 -16.70 13.16
C CYS A 10 5.31 -17.08 12.97
N VAL A 11 6.22 -16.12 13.14
CA VAL A 11 7.68 -16.35 13.05
C VAL A 11 8.15 -17.34 14.13
N GLU A 12 7.68 -17.21 15.38
CA GLU A 12 8.02 -18.16 16.45
C GLU A 12 7.57 -19.60 16.12
N ASN A 13 6.38 -19.76 15.52
CA ASN A 13 5.89 -21.07 15.10
C ASN A 13 6.73 -21.66 13.95
N ILE A 14 7.14 -20.82 12.99
CA ILE A 14 8.04 -21.21 11.91
C ILE A 14 9.36 -21.72 12.49
N GLU A 15 9.98 -20.98 13.41
CA GLU A 15 11.25 -21.37 14.03
C GLU A 15 11.15 -22.74 14.70
N ARG A 16 10.10 -22.97 15.51
CA ARG A 16 9.89 -24.23 16.22
C ARG A 16 9.74 -25.43 15.28
N ASP A 17 8.95 -25.31 14.22
CA ASP A 17 8.74 -26.41 13.27
C ASP A 17 9.90 -26.57 12.28
N ALA A 18 10.57 -25.47 11.89
CA ALA A 18 11.77 -25.51 11.08
C ALA A 18 12.92 -26.21 11.82
N SER A 19 13.14 -25.89 13.10
CA SER A 19 14.12 -26.56 13.94
C SER A 19 13.88 -28.07 14.00
N LYS A 20 12.64 -28.49 14.27
CA LYS A 20 12.25 -29.93 14.25
C LYS A 20 12.47 -30.58 12.88
N PHE A 21 12.24 -29.84 11.79
CA PHE A 21 12.44 -30.36 10.44
C PHE A 21 13.93 -30.53 10.10
N PHE A 22 14.74 -29.48 10.29
CA PHE A 22 16.16 -29.48 9.91
C PHE A 22 17.04 -30.31 10.85
N VAL A 23 16.75 -30.30 12.16
CA VAL A 23 17.56 -31.03 13.15
C VAL A 23 17.12 -32.49 13.27
N ASN A 24 15.81 -32.74 13.35
CA ASN A 24 15.28 -34.08 13.65
C ASN A 24 14.72 -34.80 12.41
N GLY A 25 14.79 -34.21 11.22
CA GLY A 25 14.24 -34.79 9.99
C GLY A 25 12.71 -34.94 9.99
N ASN A 26 11.98 -34.22 10.86
CA ASN A 26 10.54 -34.41 11.03
C ASN A 26 9.75 -33.83 9.83
N LYS A 27 9.37 -34.69 8.89
CA LYS A 27 8.62 -34.32 7.67
C LYS A 27 7.30 -33.62 7.94
N ALA A 28 6.58 -33.98 9.01
CA ALA A 28 5.31 -33.34 9.36
C ALA A 28 5.54 -31.89 9.83
N ALA A 29 6.61 -31.66 10.60
CA ALA A 29 7.04 -30.31 10.98
C ALA A 29 7.40 -29.47 9.75
N GLY A 30 8.09 -30.05 8.75
CA GLY A 30 8.37 -29.38 7.48
C GLY A 30 7.12 -28.96 6.71
N THR A 31 6.05 -29.77 6.73
CA THR A 31 4.76 -29.39 6.13
C THR A 31 4.07 -28.26 6.89
N ARG A 32 4.11 -28.26 8.22
CA ARG A 32 3.56 -27.16 9.03
C ARG A 32 4.37 -25.87 8.88
N ALA A 33 5.69 -25.94 8.90
CA ALA A 33 6.57 -24.79 8.67
C ALA A 33 6.26 -24.11 7.33
N ARG A 34 6.07 -24.88 6.25
CA ARG A 34 5.66 -24.33 4.95
C ARG A 34 4.30 -23.64 4.99
N LYS A 35 3.32 -24.18 5.72
CA LYS A 35 2.01 -23.53 5.90
C LYS A 35 2.15 -22.20 6.64
N HIS A 36 2.89 -22.17 7.75
CA HIS A 36 3.14 -20.93 8.48
C HIS A 36 3.91 -19.91 7.65
N LEU A 37 4.85 -20.33 6.80
CA LEU A 37 5.52 -19.43 5.86
C LEU A 37 4.56 -18.80 4.83
N GLN A 38 3.55 -19.55 4.36
CA GLN A 38 2.51 -18.98 3.47
C GLN A 38 1.61 -17.99 4.22
N GLU A 39 1.25 -18.30 5.46
CA GLU A 39 0.49 -17.41 6.33
C GLU A 39 1.26 -16.11 6.61
N LEU A 40 2.56 -16.21 6.92
CA LEU A 40 3.45 -15.06 7.11
C LEU A 40 3.45 -14.14 5.89
N LYS A 41 3.55 -14.71 4.69
CA LYS A 41 3.49 -13.95 3.42
C LYS A 41 2.18 -13.17 3.31
N GLN A 42 1.05 -13.80 3.64
CA GLN A 42 -0.25 -13.15 3.57
C GLN A 42 -0.35 -12.02 4.59
N LEU A 43 -0.02 -12.28 5.86
CA LEU A 43 -0.05 -11.28 6.93
C LEU A 43 0.83 -10.06 6.62
N ALA A 44 2.01 -10.29 6.04
CA ALA A 44 2.92 -9.22 5.64
C ALA A 44 2.33 -8.37 4.50
N GLN A 45 1.68 -9.01 3.53
CA GLN A 45 1.03 -8.31 2.42
C GLN A 45 -0.16 -7.49 2.91
N ASP A 46 -1.00 -8.05 3.80
CA ASP A 46 -2.15 -7.35 4.36
C ASP A 46 -1.71 -6.10 5.13
N LEU A 47 -0.65 -6.22 5.95
CA LEU A 47 -0.10 -5.08 6.68
C LEU A 47 0.45 -4.00 5.73
N ARG A 48 1.13 -4.40 4.64
CA ARG A 48 1.60 -3.46 3.62
C ARG A 48 0.44 -2.70 2.96
N VAL A 49 -0.61 -3.42 2.56
CA VAL A 49 -1.81 -2.82 1.94
C VAL A 49 -2.45 -1.83 2.90
N LEU A 50 -2.62 -2.21 4.17
CA LEU A 50 -3.17 -1.32 5.19
C LEU A 50 -2.38 -0.01 5.32
N ILE A 51 -1.05 -0.09 5.36
CA ILE A 51 -0.18 1.11 5.41
C ILE A 51 -0.39 1.99 4.18
N GLN A 52 -0.46 1.39 3.00
CA GLN A 52 -0.65 2.12 1.75
C GLN A 52 -2.03 2.79 1.69
N ASP A 53 -3.08 2.09 2.14
CA ASP A 53 -4.45 2.61 2.16
C ASP A 53 -4.58 3.78 3.14
N THR A 54 -4.02 3.66 4.34
CA THR A 54 -3.97 4.77 5.31
C THR A 54 -3.25 6.00 4.73
N LYS A 55 -2.14 5.80 4.00
CA LYS A 55 -1.45 6.91 3.33
C LYS A 55 -2.34 7.58 2.27
N ASN A 56 -3.04 6.79 1.46
CA ASN A 56 -3.92 7.28 0.41
C ASN A 56 -5.13 8.02 1.00
N GLU A 57 -5.73 7.51 2.07
CA GLU A 57 -6.84 8.16 2.79
C GLU A 57 -6.41 9.51 3.37
N ASN A 58 -5.27 9.58 4.05
CA ASN A 58 -4.72 10.82 4.59
C ASN A 58 -4.44 11.85 3.48
N THR A 59 -3.95 11.39 2.33
CA THR A 59 -3.70 12.25 1.16
C THR A 59 -5.00 12.81 0.58
N ARG A 60 -6.06 11.99 0.50
CA ARG A 60 -7.38 12.43 0.01
C ARG A 60 -8.05 13.41 0.98
N GLN A 61 -7.95 13.17 2.28
CA GLN A 61 -8.45 14.11 3.30
C GLN A 61 -7.73 15.46 3.23
N ALA A 62 -6.40 15.45 3.09
CA ALA A 62 -5.61 16.67 2.93
C ALA A 62 -5.94 17.45 1.64
N GLN A 63 -6.41 16.77 0.59
CA GLN A 63 -6.88 17.42 -0.64
C GLN A 63 -8.30 18.00 -0.49
N ALA A 64 -9.19 17.32 0.24
CA ALA A 64 -10.55 17.80 0.51
C ALA A 64 -10.60 19.02 1.45
N LEU A 65 -9.55 19.24 2.26
CA LEU A 65 -9.42 20.37 3.19
C LEU A 65 -8.78 21.62 2.58
N LYS A 66 -8.45 21.61 1.28
CA LYS A 66 -8.10 22.85 0.57
C LYS A 66 -9.41 23.46 0.06
N PRO A 67 -10.01 24.45 0.74
CA PRO A 67 -11.07 25.22 0.10
C PRO A 67 -10.47 25.85 -1.15
N GLU A 68 -11.27 25.86 -2.20
CA GLU A 68 -10.96 26.56 -3.44
C GLU A 68 -10.39 27.95 -3.13
N HIS A 69 -9.15 28.21 -3.55
CA HIS A 69 -8.67 29.59 -3.62
C HIS A 69 -9.39 30.22 -4.79
N ASP A 70 -10.26 31.19 -4.50
CA ASP A 70 -10.92 32.05 -5.47
C ASP A 70 -9.96 32.39 -6.63
N VAL A 71 -10.30 31.91 -7.81
CA VAL A 71 -9.75 32.45 -9.05
C VAL A 71 -10.71 33.55 -9.48
N ALA A 72 -10.69 34.66 -8.75
CA ALA A 72 -11.15 35.93 -9.30
C ALA A 72 -10.13 36.36 -10.36
N VAL A 73 -10.29 35.82 -11.58
CA VAL A 73 -9.64 36.38 -12.77
C VAL A 73 -10.61 37.40 -13.35
N ASP A 74 -10.16 38.65 -13.24
CA ASP A 74 -10.67 39.93 -13.70
C ASP A 74 -11.67 39.89 -14.90
N PRO A 75 -12.85 40.53 -14.79
CA PRO A 75 -13.80 40.64 -15.90
C PRO A 75 -13.29 41.49 -17.10
N ASN A 76 -12.10 42.10 -17.04
CA ASN A 76 -11.54 42.92 -18.11
C ASN A 76 -10.34 42.33 -18.85
N HIS A 77 -10.08 41.02 -18.76
CA HIS A 77 -9.07 40.42 -19.63
C HIS A 77 -9.63 40.11 -21.02
N ALA A 78 -9.94 41.18 -21.75
CA ALA A 78 -10.17 41.16 -23.19
C ALA A 78 -8.86 40.75 -23.90
N TYR A 79 -8.76 39.48 -24.29
CA TYR A 79 -7.94 39.15 -25.45
C TYR A 79 -8.83 39.24 -26.68
N ASP A 80 -8.66 40.36 -27.36
CA ASP A 80 -9.23 40.67 -28.65
C ASP A 80 -9.02 39.53 -29.67
N ASP A 81 -10.12 39.28 -30.36
CA ASP A 81 -10.27 38.67 -31.67
C ASP A 81 -9.15 39.03 -32.66
N GLN A 82 -8.43 38.01 -33.18
CA GLN A 82 -8.22 37.78 -34.62
C GLN A 82 -7.65 36.36 -34.82
N GLY A 83 -8.41 35.49 -35.48
CA GLY A 83 -7.81 34.39 -36.25
C GLY A 83 -6.90 34.94 -37.36
N PRO A 84 -6.06 34.12 -38.04
CA PRO A 84 -6.65 33.12 -38.93
C PRO A 84 -5.88 31.79 -39.06
N ALA A 85 -6.64 30.79 -39.51
CA ALA A 85 -6.33 29.72 -40.47
C ALA A 85 -4.88 29.21 -40.67
N HIS A 86 -4.77 27.87 -40.67
CA HIS A 86 -3.90 27.01 -41.50
C HIS A 86 -2.45 27.43 -41.81
N VAL A 87 -1.46 26.58 -41.51
CA VAL A 87 -0.75 25.70 -42.50
C VAL A 87 0.53 25.05 -41.91
N GLY A 88 0.77 23.78 -42.29
CA GLY A 88 2.09 23.14 -42.45
C GLY A 88 2.73 22.56 -41.17
N PHE A 89 3.28 21.35 -41.13
CA PHE A 89 3.65 20.32 -42.12
C PHE A 89 3.49 18.94 -41.48
#